data_AF-A0A1H6T1W2-F1
#
_entry.id   AF-A0A1H6T1W2-F1
#
_cell.length_a   1.000
_cell.length_b   1.000
_cell.length_c   1.000
_cell.angle_alpha   90.00
_cell.angle_beta   90.00
_cell.angle_gamma   90.00
#
_symmetry.space_group_name_H-M   'P 1'
#
loop_
_entity.id
_entity.type
_entity.pdbx_description
1 polymer ?
#
loop_
_entity_poly.entity_id
_entity_poly.type
_entity_poly.pdbx_seq_one_letter_code
_entity_poly.pdbx_strand_id
1 'polypeptide(L)'
;MEAIIDKDRTVEPGQQAASAKPKYGAAKYRMPKMPNEEAVRQGRITLLAWNAIGRDAALAFLNNPSDALGGRPLDIATASNAGFALVEQAIAAHRLTTTSA
;
A
#
# COMPACT_ATOMS: atom_id res chain seq x y z
N MET A 1 41.54 -4.38 -32.79
CA MET A 1 40.57 -3.66 -33.64
C MET A 1 39.77 -4.74 -34.37
N GLU A 2 38.52 -5.02 -34.05
CA GLU A 2 37.63 -4.50 -33.00
C GLU A 2 36.58 -5.60 -32.69
N ALA A 3 35.87 -5.51 -31.56
CA ALA A 3 34.59 -6.23 -31.38
C ALA A 3 33.47 -5.46 -32.14
N ILE A 4 32.17 -5.81 -32.21
CA ILE A 4 31.24 -6.52 -31.32
C ILE A 4 30.05 -7.06 -32.18
N ILE A 5 29.12 -7.78 -31.53
CA ILE A 5 27.72 -8.18 -31.86
C ILE A 5 27.51 -9.22 -32.98
N ASP A 6 26.44 -10.03 -32.98
CA ASP A 6 25.33 -10.20 -32.00
C ASP A 6 25.07 -11.73 -31.82
N LYS A 7 24.90 -12.28 -30.61
CA LYS A 7 23.58 -12.59 -29.99
C LYS A 7 22.81 -13.72 -30.69
N ASP A 8 23.32 -14.94 -30.58
CA ASP A 8 22.49 -16.15 -30.68
C ASP A 8 22.25 -16.79 -29.30
N ARG A 9 21.15 -17.52 -29.18
CA ARG A 9 20.37 -17.67 -27.94
C ARG A 9 20.07 -19.13 -27.66
N THR A 10 21.03 -19.85 -27.11
CA THR A 10 20.87 -21.26 -26.69
C THR A 10 21.16 -21.43 -25.20
N VAL A 11 20.12 -21.16 -24.39
CA VAL A 11 20.08 -21.54 -22.96
C VAL A 11 19.29 -22.84 -22.82
N GLU A 12 19.99 -23.97 -22.99
CA GLU A 12 19.42 -25.31 -22.77
C GLU A 12 19.04 -25.52 -21.29
N PRO A 13 17.98 -26.30 -21.00
CA PRO A 13 17.38 -26.36 -19.67
C PRO A 13 18.13 -27.30 -18.72
N GLY A 14 18.79 -26.74 -17.70
CA GLY A 14 19.60 -27.49 -16.74
C GLY A 14 19.22 -27.26 -15.28
N GLN A 15 18.65 -28.30 -14.65
CA GLN A 15 18.74 -28.59 -13.21
C GLN A 15 17.98 -27.65 -12.24
N GLN A 16 16.67 -27.88 -12.13
CA GLN A 16 15.93 -27.59 -10.89
C GLN A 16 16.48 -28.45 -9.74
N ALA A 17 17.25 -27.84 -8.85
CA ALA A 17 17.60 -28.46 -7.57
C ALA A 17 16.34 -28.58 -6.70
N ALA A 18 15.95 -29.81 -6.36
CA ALA A 18 14.78 -30.09 -5.55
C ALA A 18 14.95 -29.54 -4.12
N SER A 19 14.33 -28.39 -3.84
CA SER A 19 14.30 -27.82 -2.50
C SER A 19 13.44 -28.69 -1.57
N ALA A 20 14.09 -29.32 -0.59
CA ALA A 20 13.40 -30.12 0.42
C ALA A 20 12.39 -29.25 1.17
N LYS A 21 11.11 -29.67 1.18
CA LYS A 21 10.03 -28.95 1.86
C LYS A 21 10.34 -28.79 3.34
N PRO A 22 10.53 -27.56 3.87
CA PRO A 22 10.80 -27.39 5.28
C PRO A 22 9.55 -27.75 6.09
N LYS A 23 9.71 -28.56 7.13
CA LYS A 23 8.63 -28.88 8.07
C LYS A 23 8.40 -27.71 9.03
N TYR A 24 7.83 -26.62 8.53
CA TYR A 24 7.36 -25.52 9.37
C TYR A 24 6.17 -26.00 10.20
N GLY A 25 6.42 -26.39 11.45
CA GLY A 25 5.37 -26.41 12.47
C GLY A 25 4.75 -25.02 12.52
N ALA A 26 3.41 -24.96 12.51
CA ALA A 26 2.67 -23.71 12.35
C ALA A 26 2.81 -22.80 13.60
N ALA A 27 3.93 -22.08 13.66
CA ALA A 27 4.12 -20.95 14.56
C ALA A 27 3.02 -19.93 14.24
N LYS A 28 2.02 -19.84 15.12
CA LYS A 28 0.88 -18.94 14.97
C LYS A 28 1.44 -17.51 14.89
N TYR A 29 1.42 -16.93 13.70
CA TYR A 29 1.98 -15.61 13.45
C TYR A 29 1.21 -14.57 14.27
N ARG A 30 1.79 -14.21 15.42
CA ARG A 30 1.28 -13.16 16.30
C ARG A 30 1.68 -11.82 15.70
N MET A 31 0.87 -11.33 14.75
CA MET A 31 0.90 -9.91 14.39
C MET A 31 0.77 -9.07 15.68
N PRO A 32 1.62 -8.05 15.88
CA PRO A 32 1.38 -7.04 16.91
C PRO A 32 -0.05 -6.50 16.74
N LYS A 33 -0.84 -6.56 17.81
CA LYS A 33 -2.22 -6.08 17.75
C LYS A 33 -2.19 -4.56 17.74
N MET A 34 -2.67 -3.96 16.66
CA MET A 34 -2.76 -2.50 16.52
C MET A 34 -3.46 -1.90 17.76
N PRO A 35 -2.92 -0.81 18.35
CA PRO A 35 -3.56 -0.10 19.46
C PRO A 35 -5.00 0.28 19.14
N ASN A 36 -5.87 0.26 20.16
CA ASN A 36 -7.31 0.42 19.95
C ASN A 36 -7.66 1.74 19.24
N GLU A 37 -7.01 2.85 19.62
CA GLU A 37 -7.21 4.15 18.98
C GLU A 37 -6.77 4.17 17.51
N GLU A 38 -5.64 3.54 17.17
CA GLU A 38 -5.17 3.46 15.78
C GLU A 38 -6.15 2.69 14.90
N ALA A 39 -6.68 1.56 15.41
CA ALA A 39 -7.69 0.78 14.69
C ALA A 39 -9.01 1.56 14.53
N VAL A 40 -9.41 2.34 15.54
CA VAL A 40 -10.58 3.23 15.46
C VAL A 40 -10.35 4.35 14.44
N ARG A 41 -9.18 5.01 14.42
CA ARG A 41 -8.82 6.00 13.40
C ARG A 41 -8.79 5.38 12.00
N GLN A 42 -8.20 4.20 11.84
CA GLN A 42 -8.13 3.48 10.57
C GLN A 42 -9.54 3.19 10.02
N GLY A 43 -10.43 2.64 10.85
CA GLY A 43 -11.82 2.38 10.47
C GLY A 43 -12.56 3.66 10.09
N ARG A 44 -12.43 4.73 10.89
CA ARG A 44 -13.09 6.02 10.63
C ARG A 44 -12.61 6.68 9.34
N ILE A 45 -11.30 6.76 9.09
CA ILE A 45 -10.78 7.41 7.87
C ILE A 45 -11.12 6.59 6.62
N THR A 46 -11.14 5.26 6.73
CA THR A 46 -11.53 4.37 5.62
C THR A 46 -12.99 4.57 5.22
N LEU A 47 -13.90 4.59 6.21
CA LEU A 47 -15.32 4.86 5.98
C LEU A 47 -15.56 6.27 5.41
N LEU A 48 -14.86 7.28 5.93
CA LEU A 48 -14.95 8.65 5.45
C LEU A 48 -14.49 8.77 3.99
N ALA A 49 -13.35 8.18 3.63
CA ALA A 49 -12.86 8.16 2.26
C ALA A 49 -13.82 7.43 1.31
N TRP A 50 -14.32 6.24 1.69
CA TRP A 50 -15.30 5.50 0.87
C TRP A 50 -16.57 6.30 0.59
N ASN A 51 -17.11 6.99 1.59
CA ASN A 51 -18.31 7.81 1.44
C ASN A 51 -18.06 9.11 0.67
N ALA A 52 -16.83 9.64 0.66
CA ALA A 52 -16.49 10.91 0.03
C ALA A 52 -16.08 10.79 -1.45
N ILE A 53 -15.33 9.74 -1.82
CA ILE A 53 -14.72 9.59 -3.15
C ILE A 53 -14.96 8.20 -3.78
N GLY A 54 -15.68 7.30 -3.12
CA GLY A 54 -15.99 5.97 -3.64
C GLY A 54 -14.93 4.91 -3.32
N ARG A 55 -15.24 3.64 -3.61
CA ARG A 55 -14.49 2.48 -3.10
C ARG A 55 -13.05 2.40 -3.59
N ASP A 56 -12.86 2.38 -4.90
CA ASP A 56 -11.55 2.21 -5.54
C ASP A 56 -10.66 3.45 -5.40
N ALA A 57 -11.23 4.65 -5.56
CA ALA A 57 -10.49 5.90 -5.37
C ALA A 57 -9.98 6.05 -3.93
N ALA A 58 -10.80 5.72 -2.92
CA ALA A 58 -10.36 5.70 -1.53
C ALA A 58 -9.28 4.63 -1.26
N LEU A 59 -9.39 3.44 -1.85
CA LEU A 59 -8.39 2.39 -1.70
C LEU A 59 -7.05 2.83 -2.29
N ALA A 60 -7.05 3.45 -3.48
CA ALA A 60 -5.87 4.01 -4.11
C ALA A 60 -5.30 5.20 -3.33
N PHE A 61 -6.14 6.13 -2.88
CA PHE A 61 -5.74 7.32 -2.13
C PHE A 61 -5.10 6.95 -0.78
N LEU A 62 -5.75 6.09 0.03
CA LEU A 62 -5.28 5.80 1.38
C LEU A 62 -3.98 4.96 1.41
N ASN A 63 -3.79 4.06 0.44
CA ASN A 63 -2.69 3.11 0.46
C ASN A 63 -1.44 3.56 -0.29
N ASN A 64 -1.55 4.51 -1.23
CA ASN A 64 -0.40 5.03 -1.97
C ASN A 64 0.27 6.20 -1.24
N PRO A 65 1.57 6.43 -1.42
CA PRO A 65 2.23 7.65 -0.96
C PRO A 65 1.63 8.90 -1.62
N SER A 66 1.58 10.00 -0.87
CA SER A 66 1.20 11.33 -1.37
C SER A 66 2.26 12.34 -0.93
N ASP A 67 2.95 12.96 -1.88
CA ASP A 67 3.94 14.01 -1.62
C ASP A 67 3.35 15.19 -0.85
N ALA A 68 2.09 15.57 -1.13
CA ALA A 68 1.37 16.63 -0.44
C ALA A 68 1.14 16.36 1.06
N LEU A 69 1.17 15.09 1.48
CA LEU A 69 1.04 14.66 2.87
C LEU A 69 2.38 14.16 3.46
N GLY A 70 3.44 14.10 2.66
CA GLY A 70 4.75 13.58 3.09
C GLY A 70 4.78 12.09 3.39
N GLY A 71 3.82 11.30 2.88
CA GLY A 71 3.71 9.87 3.21
C GLY A 71 2.39 9.23 2.76
N ARG A 72 2.12 8.03 3.26
CA ARG A 72 0.89 7.26 2.96
C ARG A 72 -0.26 7.77 3.85
N PRO A 73 -1.41 8.19 3.30
CA PRO A 73 -2.46 8.82 4.10
C PRO A 73 -3.02 7.92 5.20
N LEU A 74 -3.08 6.61 5.01
CA LEU A 74 -3.54 5.68 6.05
C LEU A 74 -2.61 5.68 7.27
N ASP A 75 -1.29 5.65 7.06
CA ASP A 75 -0.29 5.61 8.13
C ASP A 75 -0.24 6.96 8.89
N ILE A 76 -0.46 8.07 8.18
CA ILE A 76 -0.56 9.42 8.77
C ILE A 76 -1.83 9.57 9.62
N ALA A 77 -2.97 9.06 9.13
CA ALA A 77 -4.26 9.17 9.80
C ALA A 77 -4.36 8.32 11.08
N THR A 78 -3.65 7.19 11.16
CA THR A 78 -3.63 6.36 12.38
C THR A 78 -2.68 6.91 13.44
N ALA A 79 -1.51 7.42 13.02
CA ALA A 79 -0.44 7.87 13.91
C ALA A 79 -0.86 9.01 14.88
N SER A 80 -1.78 9.90 14.49
CA SER A 80 -2.25 10.98 15.38
C SER A 80 -3.59 11.59 14.96
N ASN A 81 -4.26 12.28 15.88
CA ASN A 81 -5.46 13.08 15.57
C ASN A 81 -5.16 14.23 14.60
N ALA A 82 -3.95 14.80 14.63
CA ALA A 82 -3.55 15.87 13.70
C ALA A 82 -3.36 15.33 12.28
N GLY A 83 -2.72 14.16 12.14
CA GLY A 83 -2.61 13.44 10.87
C GLY A 83 -3.97 13.02 10.32
N PHE A 84 -4.89 12.57 11.19
CA PHE A 84 -6.27 12.29 10.82
C PHE A 84 -6.96 13.51 10.18
N ALA A 85 -6.91 14.68 10.84
CA ALA A 85 -7.51 15.91 10.33
C ALA A 85 -6.88 16.42 9.03
N LEU A 86 -5.57 16.24 8.83
CA LEU A 86 -4.90 16.55 7.55
C LEU A 86 -5.43 15.66 6.41
N VAL A 87 -5.61 14.37 6.68
CA VAL A 87 -6.11 13.41 5.68
C VAL A 87 -7.60 13.65 5.38
N GLU A 88 -8.41 14.05 6.35
CA GLU A 88 -9.79 14.51 6.10
C GLU A 88 -9.85 15.69 5.12
N GLN A 89 -8.98 16.69 5.30
CA GLN A 89 -8.88 17.84 4.38
C GLN A 89 -8.44 17.41 2.98
N ALA A 90 -7.47 16.51 2.87
CA ALA A 90 -7.01 15.98 1.60
C ALA A 90 -8.09 15.16 0.86
N ILE A 91 -8.92 14.38 1.58
CA ILE A 91 -10.07 13.68 1.00
C ILE A 91 -11.12 14.69 0.49
N ALA A 92 -11.40 15.75 1.25
CA ALA A 92 -12.33 16.79 0.83
C ALA A 92 -11.84 17.51 -0.44
N ALA A 93 -10.54 17.82 -0.54
CA ALA A 93 -9.93 18.37 -1.74
C ALA A 93 -10.01 17.40 -2.93
N HIS A 94 -9.71 16.11 -2.72
CA HIS A 94 -9.78 15.10 -3.78
C HIS A 94 -11.20 14.98 -4.34
N ARG A 95 -12.24 14.97 -3.49
CA ARG A 95 -13.64 14.96 -3.91
C ARG A 95 -13.98 16.12 -4.85
N LEU A 96 -13.52 17.33 -4.53
CA LEU A 96 -13.73 18.51 -5.38
C LEU A 96 -13.08 18.32 -6.76
N THR A 97 -11.85 17.79 -6.82
CA THR A 97 -11.19 17.50 -8.11
C THR A 97 -11.91 16.43 -8.94
N THR A 98 -12.53 15.44 -8.30
CA THR A 98 -13.29 14.37 -8.99
C THR A 98 -14.71 14.75 -9.42
N THR A 99 -15.27 15.84 -8.87
CA THR A 99 -16.64 16.28 -9.20
C THR A 99 -16.67 17.32 -10.34
N SER A 100 -15.51 17.85 -10.73
CA SER A 100 -15.37 18.85 -11.81
C SER A 100 -14.89 18.26 -13.14
N ALA A 101 -15.10 16.96 -13.35
CA ALA A 101 -14.80 16.21 -14.58
C ALA A 101 -16.06 15.50 -15.09
#